data_AF-A0A7C6I3P7-F1
#
_entry.id   AF-A0A7C6I3P7-F1
#
_cell.length_a   1.000
_cell.length_b   1.000
_cell.length_c   1.000
_cell.angle_alpha   90.00
_cell.angle_beta   90.00
_cell.angle_gamma   90.00
#
_symmetry.space_group_name_H-M   'P 1'
#
loop_
_entity.id
_entity.type
_entity.pdbx_description
1 polymer ?
#
loop_
_entity_poly.entity_id
_entity_poly.type
_entity_poly.pdbx_seq_one_letter_code
_entity_poly.pdbx_strand_id
1 'polypeptide(L)'
;MRIKPQGNFYDRPSNTKQIKPKHFFAFEGVRTEERYFRVVLHKYYENLVFLTRTSAHKGWSHPKKILDLIESTIKNSEAMVLYYKDLEDYLYDFYNLENKLITKNVINKHLRKFLNKFSIKLDDNIDESKLNELLDYINNNLK
;
A
#
# COMPACT_ATOMS: atom_id res chain seq x y z
N MET A 1 -2.35 12.55 -46.28
CA MET A 1 -2.90 11.19 -46.46
C MET A 1 -3.32 10.67 -45.08
N ARG A 2 -4.62 10.54 -44.79
CA ARG A 2 -5.13 10.02 -43.50
C ARG A 2 -5.49 8.56 -43.68
N ILE A 3 -4.84 7.67 -42.94
CA ILE A 3 -5.18 6.25 -42.92
C ILE A 3 -6.42 6.09 -42.02
N LYS A 4 -7.53 5.60 -42.57
CA LYS A 4 -8.71 5.20 -41.79
C LYS A 4 -8.48 3.80 -41.21
N PRO A 5 -8.72 3.54 -39.92
CA PRO A 5 -8.72 2.17 -39.42
C PRO A 5 -9.99 1.46 -39.93
N GLN A 6 -9.80 0.43 -40.76
CA GLN A 6 -10.82 -0.57 -41.04
C GLN A 6 -10.66 -1.72 -40.04
N GLY A 7 -11.69 -1.96 -39.23
CA GLY A 7 -11.76 -3.13 -38.36
C GLY A 7 -12.55 -2.85 -37.08
N ASN A 8 -13.76 -3.43 -36.99
CA ASN A 8 -14.55 -3.45 -35.76
C ASN A 8 -13.81 -4.27 -34.70
N PHE A 9 -13.27 -3.60 -33.68
CA PHE A 9 -12.56 -4.23 -32.56
C PHE A 9 -13.49 -4.99 -31.58
N TYR A 10 -14.81 -5.01 -31.83
CA TYR A 10 -15.81 -5.40 -30.83
C TYR A 10 -16.53 -6.74 -31.06
N ASP A 11 -16.33 -7.42 -32.20
CA ASP A 11 -17.04 -8.68 -32.45
C ASP A 11 -16.11 -9.89 -32.36
N ARG A 12 -15.90 -10.38 -31.13
CA ARG A 12 -15.51 -11.78 -30.89
C ARG A 12 -16.59 -12.44 -30.03
N PRO A 13 -17.31 -13.46 -30.52
CA PRO A 13 -18.25 -14.19 -29.69
C PRO A 13 -17.45 -15.18 -28.83
N SER A 14 -17.38 -14.99 -27.51
CA SER A 14 -16.85 -16.00 -26.60
C SER A 14 -17.93 -16.50 -25.65
N ASN A 15 -18.29 -17.77 -25.83
CA ASN A 15 -19.11 -18.59 -24.93
C ASN A 15 -18.38 -18.90 -23.62
N THR A 16 -17.90 -17.89 -22.89
CA THR A 16 -17.15 -18.08 -21.66
C THR A 16 -17.68 -17.18 -20.57
N LYS A 17 -18.15 -17.82 -19.49
CA LYS A 17 -18.53 -17.26 -18.18
C LYS A 17 -18.06 -15.82 -18.02
N GLN A 18 -18.99 -14.88 -17.91
CA GLN A 18 -18.72 -13.46 -17.67
C GLN A 18 -17.60 -13.32 -16.62
N ILE A 19 -16.38 -13.07 -17.08
CA ILE A 19 -15.27 -12.71 -16.20
C ILE A 19 -15.66 -11.33 -15.70
N LYS A 20 -16.13 -11.25 -14.46
CA LYS A 20 -16.43 -9.96 -13.84
C LYS A 20 -15.17 -9.10 -13.95
N PRO A 21 -15.23 -7.92 -14.57
CA PRO A 21 -14.07 -7.06 -14.69
C PRO A 21 -13.57 -6.70 -13.29
N LYS A 22 -12.31 -7.05 -12.98
CA LYS A 22 -11.63 -6.58 -11.77
C LYS A 22 -11.22 -5.13 -12.03
N HIS A 23 -11.65 -4.23 -11.16
CA HIS A 23 -11.35 -2.81 -11.27
C HIS A 23 -10.15 -2.50 -10.36
N PHE A 24 -9.17 -1.77 -10.88
CA PHE A 24 -8.01 -1.33 -10.12
C PHE A 24 -8.09 0.20 -9.98
N PHE A 25 -8.05 0.68 -8.75
CA PHE A 25 -8.01 2.10 -8.44
C PHE A 25 -6.64 2.44 -7.84
N ALA A 26 -5.99 3.46 -8.37
CA ALA A 26 -4.75 4.00 -7.85
C ALA A 26 -5.03 5.40 -7.29
N PHE A 27 -4.57 5.65 -6.06
CA PHE A 27 -4.86 6.86 -5.28
C PHE A 27 -3.60 7.73 -5.16
N GLU A 28 -3.73 9.04 -5.29
CA GLU A 28 -2.68 10.05 -5.09
C GLU A 28 -3.07 11.20 -4.13
N GLY A 29 -4.27 11.26 -3.52
CA GLY A 29 -4.58 12.31 -2.54
C GLY A 29 -5.98 12.36 -1.89
N VAL A 30 -5.98 12.55 -0.56
CA VAL A 30 -7.15 12.52 0.35
C VAL A 30 -8.33 13.43 -0.03
N ARG A 31 -8.07 14.65 -0.53
CA ARG A 31 -9.11 15.69 -0.65
C ARG A 31 -10.01 15.59 -1.88
N THR A 32 -9.47 15.18 -3.03
CA THR A 32 -10.23 15.12 -4.28
C THR A 32 -10.90 13.76 -4.44
N GLU A 33 -10.32 12.72 -3.86
CA GLU A 33 -10.68 11.32 -4.07
C GLU A 33 -11.89 10.89 -3.23
N GLU A 34 -12.03 11.41 -2.01
CA GLU A 34 -13.18 11.07 -1.14
C GLU A 34 -14.51 11.44 -1.80
N ARG A 35 -14.56 12.57 -2.50
CA ARG A 35 -15.81 13.09 -3.09
C ARG A 35 -16.25 12.35 -4.34
N TYR A 36 -15.32 11.98 -5.23
CA TYR A 36 -15.65 11.26 -6.46
C TYR A 36 -15.87 9.77 -6.24
N PHE A 37 -15.15 9.17 -5.29
CA PHE A 37 -15.12 7.72 -5.15
C PHE A 37 -15.90 7.21 -3.95
N ARG A 38 -16.48 8.04 -3.08
CA ARG A 38 -17.37 7.59 -1.99
C ARG A 38 -18.44 6.60 -2.44
N VAL A 39 -19.07 6.89 -3.59
CA VAL A 39 -20.14 6.05 -4.16
C VAL A 39 -19.59 4.73 -4.69
N VAL A 40 -18.40 4.74 -5.29
CA VAL A 40 -17.71 3.54 -5.81
C VAL A 40 -17.19 2.68 -4.66
N LEU A 41 -16.59 3.30 -3.64
CA LEU A 41 -16.14 2.65 -2.42
C LEU A 41 -17.30 1.95 -1.72
N HIS A 42 -18.45 2.61 -1.54
CA HIS A 42 -19.63 1.99 -0.95
C HIS A 42 -20.16 0.80 -1.75
N LYS A 43 -20.10 0.86 -3.09
CA LYS A 43 -20.63 -0.19 -3.97
C LYS A 43 -19.71 -1.41 -4.08
N TYR A 44 -18.41 -1.22 -3.96
CA TYR A 44 -17.42 -2.27 -4.22
C TYR A 44 -16.54 -2.60 -3.01
N TYR A 45 -16.81 -2.05 -1.82
CA TYR A 45 -15.97 -2.19 -0.61
C TYR A 45 -15.46 -3.61 -0.39
N GLU A 46 -16.34 -4.61 -0.48
CA GLU A 46 -16.03 -6.03 -0.26
C GLU A 46 -15.11 -6.65 -1.34
N ASN A 47 -14.95 -5.98 -2.49
CA ASN A 47 -14.14 -6.41 -3.62
C ASN A 47 -12.94 -5.49 -3.89
N LEU A 48 -12.66 -4.54 -3.00
CA LEU A 48 -11.54 -3.63 -3.12
C LEU A 48 -10.31 -4.21 -2.44
N VAL A 49 -9.20 -4.27 -3.19
CA VAL A 49 -7.87 -4.43 -2.61
C VAL A 49 -7.34 -3.03 -2.34
N PHE A 50 -7.16 -2.70 -1.06
CA PHE A 50 -6.54 -1.43 -0.67
C PHE A 50 -5.04 -1.49 -0.94
N LEU A 51 -4.59 -0.70 -1.92
CA LEU A 51 -3.18 -0.54 -2.22
C LEU A 51 -2.60 0.57 -1.36
N THR A 52 -1.82 0.20 -0.35
CA THR A 52 -1.15 1.19 0.50
C THR A 52 0.16 1.63 -0.16
N ARG A 53 0.15 2.79 -0.82
CA ARG A 53 1.38 3.42 -1.31
C ARG A 53 2.01 4.24 -0.20
N THR A 54 3.21 3.86 0.20
CA THR A 54 4.04 4.68 1.09
C THR A 54 4.86 5.73 0.31
N SER A 55 5.50 6.66 1.02
CA SER A 55 6.44 7.63 0.43
C SER A 55 7.58 7.01 -0.39
N ALA A 56 7.98 5.76 -0.11
CA ALA A 56 8.98 5.06 -0.93
C ALA A 56 8.48 4.75 -2.35
N HIS A 57 7.16 4.68 -2.55
CA HIS A 57 6.50 4.43 -3.82
C HIS A 57 6.22 5.72 -4.61
N LYS A 58 6.58 6.88 -4.06
CA LYS A 58 6.35 8.18 -4.71
C LYS A 58 7.20 8.27 -5.98
N GLY A 59 6.57 8.64 -7.09
CA GLY A 59 7.23 8.74 -8.39
C GLY A 59 7.43 7.40 -9.11
N TRP A 60 6.91 6.28 -8.57
CA TRP A 60 6.87 5.03 -9.31
C TRP A 60 5.85 5.12 -10.45
N SER A 61 6.34 5.10 -11.69
CA SER A 61 5.54 5.02 -12.91
C SER A 61 5.79 3.73 -13.70
N HIS A 62 6.83 2.97 -13.33
CA HIS A 62 7.21 1.76 -14.06
C HIS A 62 6.18 0.64 -13.81
N PRO A 63 5.50 0.12 -14.86
CA PRO A 63 4.40 -0.84 -14.70
C PRO A 63 4.78 -2.08 -13.88
N LYS A 64 5.98 -2.62 -14.10
CA LYS A 64 6.49 -3.77 -13.31
C LYS A 64 6.55 -3.48 -11.81
N LYS A 65 7.07 -2.31 -11.40
CA LYS A 65 7.16 -1.94 -9.98
C LYS A 65 5.78 -1.80 -9.34
N ILE A 66 4.81 -1.30 -10.10
CA ILE A 66 3.43 -1.18 -9.66
C ILE A 66 2.80 -2.58 -9.51
N LEU A 67 3.05 -3.48 -10.46
CA LEU A 67 2.59 -4.87 -10.39
C LEU A 67 3.19 -5.60 -9.18
N ASP A 68 4.51 -5.49 -8.98
CA ASP A 68 5.21 -6.12 -7.85
C ASP A 68 4.63 -5.65 -6.50
N LEU A 69 4.27 -4.37 -6.40
CA LEU A 69 3.60 -3.80 -5.22
C LEU A 69 2.17 -4.34 -5.05
N ILE A 70 1.41 -4.48 -6.14
CA ILE A 70 0.06 -5.05 -6.08
C ILE A 70 0.12 -6.51 -5.61
N GLU A 71 1.03 -7.30 -6.16
CA GLU A 71 1.21 -8.71 -5.80
C GLU A 71 1.61 -8.86 -4.33
N SER A 72 2.55 -8.05 -3.84
CA SER A 72 2.94 -8.08 -2.42
C SER A 72 1.80 -7.65 -1.51
N THR A 73 1.05 -6.62 -1.89
CA THR A 73 -0.09 -6.13 -1.10
C THR A 73 -1.20 -7.18 -1.02
N ILE A 74 -1.55 -7.82 -2.13
CA ILE A 74 -2.56 -8.89 -2.16
C ILE A 74 -2.11 -10.04 -1.27
N LYS A 75 -0.88 -10.55 -1.46
CA LYS A 75 -0.34 -11.67 -0.68
C LYS A 75 -0.33 -11.38 0.83
N ASN A 76 0.08 -10.17 1.21
CA ASN A 76 0.12 -9.77 2.61
C ASN A 76 -1.29 -9.54 3.19
N SER A 77 -2.22 -9.01 2.39
CA SER A 77 -3.61 -8.78 2.82
C SER A 77 -4.38 -10.09 3.03
N GLU A 78 -4.22 -11.07 2.15
CA GLU A 78 -4.85 -12.39 2.28
C GLU A 78 -4.31 -13.14 3.51
N ALA A 79 -3.03 -12.94 3.82
CA ALA A 79 -2.39 -13.55 4.99
C ALA A 79 -2.59 -12.74 6.28
N MET A 80 -3.09 -11.49 6.21
CA MET A 80 -3.01 -10.50 7.30
C MET A 80 -1.61 -10.40 7.92
N VAL A 81 -0.56 -10.52 7.11
CA VAL A 81 0.82 -10.52 7.57
C VAL A 81 1.48 -9.19 7.25
N LEU A 82 2.00 -8.53 8.28
CA LEU A 82 2.88 -7.38 8.17
C LEU A 82 4.28 -7.78 8.63
N TYR A 83 5.33 -7.30 7.96
CA TYR A 83 6.71 -7.58 8.31
C TYR A 83 7.41 -6.32 8.86
N TYR A 84 8.40 -6.50 9.75
CA TYR A 84 9.16 -5.38 10.30
C TYR A 84 9.90 -4.55 9.23
N LYS A 85 10.33 -5.18 8.13
CA LYS A 85 10.95 -4.47 6.99
C LYS A 85 10.03 -3.45 6.32
N ASP A 86 8.72 -3.65 6.40
CA ASP A 86 7.76 -2.75 5.77
C ASP A 86 7.45 -1.54 6.67
N LEU A 87 7.76 -1.61 7.97
CA LEU A 87 7.36 -0.61 8.97
C LEU A 87 8.07 0.72 8.84
N GLU A 88 9.30 0.77 8.33
CA GLU A 88 10.05 2.03 8.24
C GLU A 88 9.28 3.08 7.43
N ASP A 89 8.75 2.67 6.28
CA ASP A 89 8.00 3.55 5.40
C ASP A 89 6.62 3.88 5.96
N TYR A 90 5.92 2.88 6.53
CA TYR A 90 4.62 3.10 7.18
C TYR A 90 4.70 4.08 8.35
N LEU A 91 5.71 3.92 9.22
CA LEU A 91 5.93 4.80 10.36
C LEU A 91 6.30 6.22 9.91
N TYR A 92 7.12 6.35 8.87
CA TYR A 92 7.48 7.66 8.34
C TYR A 92 6.26 8.40 7.80
N ASP A 93 5.42 7.73 7.03
CA ASP A 93 4.21 8.35 6.51
C ASP A 93 3.22 8.68 7.63
N PHE A 94 3.05 7.78 8.61
CA PHE A 94 2.24 8.01 9.80
C PHE A 94 2.66 9.28 10.56
N TYR A 95 3.94 9.41 10.89
CA TYR A 95 4.43 10.58 11.64
C TYR A 95 4.35 11.88 10.83
N ASN A 96 4.56 11.83 9.50
CA ASN A 96 4.34 13.00 8.65
C ASN A 96 2.87 13.42 8.60
N LEU A 97 1.93 12.47 8.56
CA LEU A 97 0.50 12.76 8.63
C LEU A 97 0.11 13.40 9.96
N GLU A 98 0.76 13.01 11.06
CA GLU A 98 0.61 13.64 12.39
C GLU A 98 1.33 14.99 12.53
N ASN A 99 1.93 15.54 11.46
CA ASN A 99 2.76 16.75 11.48
C ASN A 99 3.98 16.68 12.41
N LYS A 100 4.45 15.47 12.74
CA LYS A 100 5.71 15.26 13.45
C LYS A 100 6.84 15.23 12.42
N LEU A 101 7.65 16.27 12.38
CA LEU A 101 8.80 16.39 11.46
C LEU A 101 9.92 15.41 11.86
N ILE A 102 9.76 14.16 11.46
CA ILE A 102 10.70 13.07 11.72
C ILE A 102 11.29 12.58 10.40
N THR A 103 12.59 12.31 10.40
CA THR A 103 13.27 11.73 9.24
C THR A 103 13.22 10.21 9.27
N LYS A 104 13.25 9.57 8.08
CA LYS A 104 13.35 8.10 7.97
C LYS A 104 14.54 7.55 8.77
N ASN A 105 15.67 8.24 8.78
CA ASN A 105 16.86 7.84 9.54
C ASN A 105 16.61 7.72 11.05
N VAL A 106 15.83 8.64 11.62
CA VAL A 106 15.47 8.59 13.05
C VAL A 106 14.59 7.36 13.31
N ILE A 107 13.57 7.13 12.48
CA ILE A 107 12.69 5.96 12.59
C ILE A 107 13.51 4.67 12.47
N ASN A 108 14.35 4.57 11.45
CA ASN A 108 15.22 3.41 11.21
C ASN A 108 16.10 3.11 12.43
N LYS A 109 16.69 4.16 13.03
CA LYS A 109 17.51 4.04 14.25
C LYS A 109 16.70 3.45 15.40
N HIS A 110 15.49 3.94 15.66
CA HIS A 110 14.65 3.41 16.74
C HIS A 110 14.13 2.01 16.45
N LEU A 111 13.70 1.74 15.21
CA LEU A 111 13.29 0.41 14.76
C LEU A 111 14.41 -0.61 14.97
N ARG A 112 15.64 -0.32 14.51
CA ARG A 112 16.79 -1.22 14.71
C ARG A 112 17.11 -1.46 16.19
N LYS A 113 17.01 -0.42 17.03
CA LYS A 113 17.20 -0.58 18.48
C LYS A 113 16.15 -1.50 19.09
N PHE A 114 14.89 -1.35 18.68
CA PHE A 114 13.80 -2.21 19.12
C PHE A 114 14.05 -3.66 18.68
N LEU A 115 14.32 -3.89 17.40
CA LEU A 115 14.62 -5.22 16.86
C LEU A 115 15.78 -5.89 17.60
N ASN A 116 16.88 -5.17 17.83
CA ASN A 116 18.02 -5.68 18.57
C ASN A 116 17.69 -5.99 20.04
N LYS A 117 16.86 -5.17 20.68
CA LYS A 117 16.45 -5.38 22.09
C LYS A 117 15.64 -6.66 22.28
N PHE A 118 14.82 -7.01 21.29
CA PHE A 118 13.94 -8.18 21.35
C PHE A 118 14.45 -9.36 20.50
N SER A 119 15.66 -9.26 19.93
CA SER A 119 16.25 -10.27 19.04
C SER A 119 15.35 -10.66 17.86
N ILE A 120 14.63 -9.67 17.31
CA ILE A 120 13.68 -9.82 16.19
C ILE A 120 14.40 -9.53 14.86
N LYS A 121 14.07 -10.28 13.82
CA LYS A 121 14.57 -10.08 12.45
C LYS A 121 13.59 -9.24 11.62
N LEU A 122 14.11 -8.57 10.59
CA LEU A 122 13.31 -7.75 9.69
C LEU A 122 12.25 -8.52 8.90
N ASP A 123 12.52 -9.80 8.61
CA ASP A 123 11.60 -10.70 7.92
C ASP A 123 10.65 -11.44 8.87
N ASP A 124 10.67 -11.13 10.17
CA ASP A 124 9.68 -11.66 11.10
C ASP A 124 8.36 -10.91 10.93
N ASN A 125 7.25 -11.62 11.12
CA ASN A 125 5.92 -11.03 11.13
C ASN A 125 5.73 -10.18 12.38
N ILE A 126 4.97 -9.09 12.27
CA ILE A 126 4.53 -8.28 13.41
C ILE A 126 3.05 -8.51 13.70
N ASP A 127 2.73 -8.78 14.96
CA ASP A 127 1.36 -8.79 15.46
C ASP A 127 0.97 -7.43 16.06
N GLU A 128 -0.32 -7.26 16.36
CA GLU A 128 -0.85 -6.00 16.89
C GLU A 128 -0.21 -5.61 18.24
N SER A 129 0.06 -6.59 19.12
CA SER A 129 0.68 -6.35 20.42
C SER A 129 2.08 -5.76 20.26
N LYS A 130 2.91 -6.36 19.40
CA LYS A 130 4.27 -5.89 19.12
C LYS A 130 4.30 -4.59 18.35
N LEU A 131 3.33 -4.34 17.49
CA LEU A 131 3.19 -3.04 16.83
C LEU A 131 2.93 -1.94 17.86
N ASN A 132 2.03 -2.16 18.82
CA ASN A 132 1.76 -1.21 19.89
C ASN A 132 2.98 -0.97 20.78
N GLU A 133 3.69 -2.04 21.19
CA GLU A 133 4.96 -1.91 21.94
C GLU A 133 6.02 -1.09 21.18
N LEU A 134 6.11 -1.27 19.86
CA LEU A 134 7.03 -0.51 19.01
C LEU A 134 6.63 0.97 18.94
N LEU A 135 5.35 1.28 18.74
CA LEU A 135 4.84 2.65 18.68
C LEU A 135 5.09 3.37 20.01
N ASP A 136 4.82 2.72 21.14
CA ASP A 136 5.11 3.26 22.47
C ASP A 136 6.61 3.48 22.66
N TYR A 137 7.44 2.53 22.24
CA TYR A 137 8.89 2.68 22.30
C TYR A 137 9.36 3.89 21.48
N ILE A 138 8.90 4.04 20.25
CA ILE A 138 9.30 5.15 19.39
C ILE A 138 8.81 6.48 19.99
N ASN A 139 7.53 6.59 20.35
CA ASN A 139 6.94 7.81 20.93
C ASN A 139 7.64 8.27 22.21
N ASN A 140 8.03 7.34 23.08
CA ASN A 140 8.74 7.67 24.32
C ASN A 140 10.20 8.11 24.10
N ASN A 141 10.80 7.73 22.97
CA ASN A 141 12.21 8.01 22.65
C ASN A 141 12.39 9.08 21.57
N LEU A 142 11.31 9.64 21.03
CA LEU A 142 11.29 10.72 20.03
C LEU A 142 11.43 12.14 20.63
N LYS A 143 11.79 12.26 21.91
CA LYS A 143 12.02 13.54 22.58
C LYS A 143 13.24 14.28 22.05
#